data_AF-A0A6I1KI07-F1
#
_entry.id   AF-A0A6I1KI07-F1
#
_cell.length_a   1.000
_cell.length_b   1.000
_cell.length_c   1.000
_cell.angle_alpha   90.00
_cell.angle_beta   90.00
_cell.angle_gamma   90.00
#
_symmetry.space_group_name_H-M   'P 1'
#
loop_
_entity.id
_entity.type
_entity.pdbx_description
1 polymer ?
#
loop_
_entity_poly.entity_id
_entity_poly.type
_entity_poly.pdbx_seq_one_letter_code
_entity_poly.pdbx_strand_id
1 'polypeptide(L)'
;MHRKVSIIYIVLILTLSAVAAHAGITFVYPAQKSWVKRSDYLILKLNNTEINGVKISVNGLASDMLMVGSTEYRKAFKDFVIVQPVWDPGKNEVVVEGFNKEKKIETASTDIFYNQKNDPALTPKEYRANVMHTPEGEELCAPCHNMSPTEAQLNSSPEKGNPCYTCHKRMMSVKFVHGPAGTFSCAYCHSAAGRPKYSAAKRDAVLCNECHAEKDAEFKKRKYLHGPIDAGLCEVCHDPHGSGNPAQLRLPVNELCLSCHEKVGIGTEIHAVRTPSGGGHPLSGPKDLSPLRQGKEFCCVSCHNPHSGDARYYFQSNDADKMKLCQLCHKY
;
A
#
# COMPACT_ATOMS: atom_id res chain seq x y z
N MET A 1 85.90 -0.11 24.75
CA MET A 1 84.80 0.84 24.46
C MET A 1 83.98 0.29 23.29
N HIS A 2 82.85 -0.37 23.57
CA HIS A 2 81.99 -1.01 22.57
C HIS A 2 80.99 0.00 21.96
N ARG A 3 81.01 0.14 20.63
CA ARG A 3 80.02 0.89 19.84
C ARG A 3 78.69 0.11 19.80
N LYS A 4 77.59 0.72 20.26
CA LYS A 4 76.23 0.21 20.06
C LYS A 4 75.71 0.69 18.69
N VAL A 5 75.24 -0.25 17.88
CA VAL A 5 74.51 0.01 16.63
C VAL A 5 73.01 -0.01 16.97
N SER A 6 72.29 1.06 16.67
CA SER A 6 70.82 1.13 16.80
C SER A 6 70.19 0.79 15.45
N ILE A 7 69.46 -0.31 15.39
CA ILE A 7 68.66 -0.72 14.23
C ILE A 7 67.24 -0.16 14.43
N ILE A 8 66.80 0.72 13.53
CA ILE A 8 65.45 1.29 13.50
C ILE A 8 64.58 0.35 12.67
N TYR A 9 63.60 -0.31 13.29
CA TYR A 9 62.55 -1.05 12.60
C TYR A 9 61.44 -0.09 12.17
N ILE A 10 61.32 0.16 10.86
CA ILE A 10 60.16 0.83 10.28
C ILE A 10 59.05 -0.21 10.12
N VAL A 11 58.05 -0.17 10.98
CA VAL A 11 56.82 -0.95 10.84
C VAL A 11 55.94 -0.26 9.81
N LEU A 12 55.91 -0.80 8.60
CA LEU A 12 55.01 -0.37 7.53
C LEU A 12 53.60 -0.89 7.85
N ILE A 13 52.76 -0.04 8.44
CA ILE A 13 51.34 -0.35 8.65
C ILE A 13 50.63 -0.20 7.31
N LEU A 14 50.44 -1.32 6.61
CA LEU A 14 49.53 -1.42 5.47
C LEU A 14 48.09 -1.31 6.00
N THR A 15 47.51 -0.12 5.91
CA THR A 15 46.06 0.06 6.09
C THR A 15 45.36 -0.53 4.87
N LEU A 16 44.84 -1.75 5.02
CA LEU A 16 43.90 -2.35 4.07
C LEU A 16 42.61 -1.51 4.11
N SER A 17 42.50 -0.54 3.21
CA SER A 17 41.22 0.10 2.93
C SER A 17 40.31 -0.95 2.33
N ALA A 18 39.36 -1.47 3.11
CA ALA A 18 38.30 -2.32 2.62
C ALA A 18 37.48 -1.51 1.61
N VAL A 19 37.75 -1.69 0.32
CA VAL A 19 36.85 -1.25 -0.74
C VAL A 19 35.58 -2.08 -0.54
N ALA A 20 34.51 -1.44 -0.07
CA ALA A 20 33.20 -2.07 -0.05
C ALA A 20 32.91 -2.54 -1.48
N ALA A 21 32.87 -3.85 -1.68
CA ALA A 21 32.47 -4.45 -2.94
C ALA A 21 31.06 -3.93 -3.25
N HIS A 22 30.95 -3.05 -4.25
CA HIS A 22 29.65 -2.59 -4.69
C HIS A 22 28.92 -3.81 -5.25
N ALA A 23 27.80 -4.20 -4.62
CA ALA A 23 26.99 -5.30 -5.10
C ALA A 23 26.59 -5.02 -6.55
N GLY A 24 26.86 -5.95 -7.46
CA GLY A 24 26.55 -5.81 -8.89
C GLY A 24 25.04 -5.91 -9.18
N ILE A 25 24.22 -6.34 -8.20
CA ILE A 25 22.76 -6.21 -8.21
C ILE A 25 22.29 -5.47 -6.96
N THR A 26 21.58 -4.35 -7.14
CA THR A 26 20.99 -3.54 -6.06
C THR A 26 19.46 -3.60 -6.08
N PHE A 27 18.85 -3.80 -4.92
CA PHE A 27 17.40 -3.68 -4.72
C PHE A 27 17.02 -2.23 -4.50
N VAL A 28 16.47 -1.57 -5.52
CA VAL A 28 16.06 -0.15 -5.47
C VAL A 28 14.68 -0.03 -4.82
N TYR A 29 13.74 -0.87 -5.22
CA TYR A 29 12.39 -0.93 -4.65
C TYR A 29 11.83 -2.35 -4.75
N PRO A 30 11.28 -2.94 -3.69
CA PRO A 30 11.47 -2.55 -2.30
C PRO A 30 12.95 -2.66 -1.92
N ALA A 31 13.43 -1.78 -1.04
CA ALA A 31 14.79 -1.85 -0.53
C ALA A 31 15.00 -3.12 0.31
N GLN A 32 16.26 -3.52 0.52
CA GLN A 32 16.58 -4.68 1.34
C GLN A 32 16.02 -4.57 2.76
N LYS A 33 15.45 -5.66 3.29
CA LYS A 33 14.81 -5.69 4.61
C LYS A 33 13.78 -4.56 4.80
N SER A 34 12.98 -4.31 3.77
CA SER A 34 11.86 -3.37 3.83
C SER A 34 10.52 -4.08 3.74
N TRP A 35 9.45 -3.33 4.04
CA TRP A 35 8.09 -3.80 3.85
C TRP A 35 7.32 -2.96 2.82
N VAL A 36 6.38 -3.62 2.15
CA VAL A 36 5.44 -2.98 1.23
C VAL A 36 4.01 -3.38 1.54
N LYS A 37 3.09 -2.47 1.23
CA LYS A 37 1.64 -2.70 1.31
C LYS A 37 1.01 -3.14 -0.01
N ARG A 38 1.73 -2.98 -1.12
CA ARG A 38 1.26 -3.25 -2.48
C ARG A 38 2.31 -4.02 -3.26
N SER A 39 1.86 -4.82 -4.22
CA SER A 39 2.70 -5.64 -5.10
C SER A 39 2.90 -4.94 -6.45
N ASP A 40 3.21 -3.65 -6.42
CA ASP A 40 3.22 -2.82 -7.62
C ASP A 40 4.50 -3.00 -8.41
N TYR A 41 5.67 -2.99 -7.75
CA TYR A 41 6.97 -3.02 -8.43
C TYR A 41 8.03 -3.78 -7.63
N LEU A 42 8.92 -4.44 -8.36
CA LEU A 42 10.27 -4.82 -7.96
C LEU A 42 11.23 -4.18 -8.97
N ILE A 43 12.04 -3.24 -8.51
CA ILE A 43 13.00 -2.44 -9.25
C ILE A 43 14.38 -2.81 -8.77
N LEU A 44 15.18 -3.32 -9.69
CA LEU A 44 16.57 -3.71 -9.48
C LEU A 44 17.47 -2.84 -10.35
N LYS A 45 18.68 -2.56 -9.88
CA LYS A 45 19.74 -1.93 -10.67
C LYS A 45 20.90 -2.92 -10.84
N LEU A 46 21.34 -3.11 -12.07
CA LEU A 46 22.43 -3.99 -12.46
C LEU A 46 23.71 -3.17 -12.63
N ASN A 47 24.52 -3.09 -11.58
CA ASN A 47 25.80 -2.37 -11.61
C ASN A 47 26.91 -3.17 -12.32
N ASN A 48 26.58 -4.33 -12.91
CA ASN A 48 27.48 -5.16 -13.69
C ASN A 48 26.99 -5.24 -15.15
N THR A 49 27.77 -4.67 -16.07
CA THR A 49 27.45 -4.59 -17.50
C THR A 49 27.54 -5.93 -18.21
N GLU A 50 28.22 -6.93 -17.64
CA GLU A 50 28.32 -8.27 -18.19
C GLU A 50 27.02 -9.08 -18.02
N ILE A 51 26.13 -8.64 -17.12
CA ILE A 51 24.83 -9.27 -16.93
C ILE A 51 23.96 -9.01 -18.17
N ASN A 52 23.59 -10.08 -18.86
CA ASN A 52 22.70 -10.06 -20.01
C ASN A 52 21.42 -10.91 -19.82
N GLY A 53 21.37 -11.72 -18.75
CA GLY A 53 20.18 -12.45 -18.32
C GLY A 53 19.96 -12.30 -16.81
N VAL A 54 18.70 -12.25 -16.38
CA VAL A 54 18.31 -12.18 -14.97
C VAL A 54 17.22 -13.20 -14.68
N LYS A 55 17.36 -13.95 -13.58
CA LYS A 55 16.30 -14.81 -13.04
C LYS A 55 15.94 -14.33 -11.65
N ILE A 56 14.64 -14.20 -11.36
CA ILE A 56 14.14 -13.72 -10.08
C ILE A 56 13.30 -14.82 -9.45
N SER A 57 13.62 -15.20 -8.22
CA SER A 57 12.86 -16.18 -7.45
C SER A 57 12.24 -15.53 -6.23
N VAL A 58 10.95 -15.79 -6.01
CA VAL A 58 10.22 -15.37 -4.81
C VAL A 58 9.71 -16.63 -4.12
N ASN A 59 10.11 -16.85 -2.87
CA ASN A 59 9.76 -18.05 -2.09
C ASN A 59 10.06 -19.37 -2.83
N GLY A 60 11.18 -19.41 -3.56
CA GLY A 60 11.60 -20.57 -4.36
C GLY A 60 10.93 -20.71 -5.72
N LEU A 61 9.89 -19.92 -6.02
CA LEU A 61 9.27 -19.87 -7.35
C LEU A 61 10.06 -18.94 -8.27
N ALA A 62 10.78 -19.52 -9.21
CA ALA A 62 11.63 -18.80 -10.13
C ALA A 62 10.88 -18.33 -11.38
N SER A 63 11.19 -17.12 -11.84
CA SER A 63 10.74 -16.59 -13.12
C SER A 63 11.39 -17.31 -14.30
N ASP A 64 10.85 -17.07 -15.50
CA ASP A 64 11.59 -17.29 -16.74
C ASP A 64 12.85 -16.39 -16.79
N MET A 65 13.79 -16.75 -17.66
CA MET A 65 14.99 -15.94 -17.90
C MET A 65 14.60 -14.63 -18.58
N LEU A 66 14.90 -13.51 -17.92
CA LEU A 66 14.70 -12.18 -18.47
C LEU A 66 15.97 -11.74 -19.18
N MET A 67 15.91 -11.60 -20.51
CA MET A 67 17.04 -11.11 -21.30
C MET A 67 17.11 -9.58 -21.22
N VAL A 68 18.19 -9.06 -20.64
CA VAL A 68 18.40 -7.63 -20.34
C VAL A 68 19.63 -7.05 -21.06
N GLY A 69 20.32 -7.86 -21.85
CA GLY A 69 21.56 -7.47 -22.53
C GLY A 69 21.40 -6.87 -23.92
N SER A 70 20.20 -6.86 -24.52
CA SER A 70 20.04 -6.35 -25.89
C SER A 70 20.21 -4.83 -25.96
N THR A 71 20.64 -4.33 -27.11
CA THR A 71 20.82 -2.89 -27.36
C THR A 71 19.51 -2.14 -27.15
N GLU A 72 18.38 -2.72 -27.59
CA GLU A 72 17.04 -2.15 -27.46
C GLU A 72 16.64 -2.05 -25.98
N TYR A 73 16.92 -3.09 -25.19
CA TYR A 73 16.64 -3.09 -23.76
C TYR A 73 17.45 -2.02 -23.04
N ARG A 74 18.78 -2.00 -23.26
CA ARG A 74 19.69 -1.03 -22.64
C ARG A 74 19.35 0.41 -23.03
N LYS A 75 18.85 0.64 -24.25
CA LYS A 75 18.35 1.95 -24.66
C LYS A 75 17.11 2.39 -23.89
N ALA A 76 16.19 1.47 -23.62
CA ALA A 76 14.93 1.77 -22.95
C ALA A 76 15.03 1.84 -21.42
N PHE A 77 15.74 0.88 -20.81
CA PHE A 77 15.76 0.67 -19.36
C PHE A 77 17.14 0.86 -18.73
N LYS A 78 18.17 1.17 -19.54
CA LYS A 78 19.57 1.26 -19.10
C LYS A 78 20.00 -0.01 -18.36
N ASP A 79 20.22 0.09 -17.07
CA ASP A 79 20.63 -0.98 -16.17
C ASP A 79 19.58 -1.34 -15.13
N PHE A 80 18.33 -0.93 -15.35
CA PHE A 80 17.22 -1.27 -14.47
C PHE A 80 16.47 -2.50 -14.96
N VAL A 81 16.01 -3.32 -14.01
CA VAL A 81 15.02 -4.37 -14.21
C VAL A 81 13.80 -4.01 -13.38
N ILE A 82 12.66 -3.84 -14.05
CA ILE A 82 11.40 -3.44 -13.41
C ILE A 82 10.36 -4.52 -13.71
N VAL A 83 9.92 -5.24 -12.68
CA VAL A 83 8.93 -6.31 -12.80
C VAL A 83 7.82 -6.15 -11.77
N GLN A 84 6.72 -6.88 -11.97
CA GLN A 84 5.68 -7.03 -10.97
C GLN A 84 5.91 -8.32 -10.18
N PRO A 85 6.21 -8.23 -8.88
CA PRO A 85 6.26 -9.41 -8.04
C PRO A 85 4.85 -9.87 -7.65
N VAL A 86 4.73 -11.12 -7.24
CA VAL A 86 3.58 -11.65 -6.50
C VAL A 86 4.10 -12.02 -5.12
N TRP A 87 3.53 -11.41 -4.08
CA TRP A 87 3.95 -11.61 -2.70
C TRP A 87 2.94 -12.44 -1.93
N ASP A 88 3.43 -13.37 -1.12
CA ASP A 88 2.64 -14.03 -0.09
C ASP A 88 2.51 -13.13 1.14
N PRO A 89 1.39 -13.14 1.89
CA PRO A 89 1.27 -12.37 3.12
C PRO A 89 2.40 -12.68 4.11
N GLY A 90 3.06 -11.63 4.62
CA GLY A 90 4.18 -11.78 5.57
C GLY A 90 5.56 -11.78 4.90
N LYS A 91 6.49 -12.59 5.42
CA LYS A 91 7.87 -12.62 4.94
C LYS A 91 7.97 -13.32 3.57
N ASN A 92 8.64 -12.68 2.61
CA ASN A 92 8.98 -13.23 1.31
C ASN A 92 10.50 -13.21 1.11
N GLU A 93 11.07 -14.35 0.74
CA GLU A 93 12.47 -14.44 0.32
C GLU A 93 12.57 -14.11 -1.17
N VAL A 94 13.51 -13.23 -1.53
CA VAL A 94 13.76 -12.81 -2.91
C VAL A 94 15.20 -13.10 -3.28
N VAL A 95 15.40 -13.88 -4.32
CA VAL A 95 16.73 -14.22 -4.87
C VAL A 95 16.78 -13.76 -6.32
N VAL A 96 17.81 -12.98 -6.65
CA VAL A 96 18.08 -12.51 -8.01
C VAL A 96 19.41 -13.08 -8.46
N GLU A 97 19.39 -13.80 -9.58
CA GLU A 97 20.56 -14.39 -10.20
C GLU A 97 20.87 -13.67 -11.51
N GLY A 98 22.10 -13.17 -11.64
CA GLY A 98 22.60 -12.50 -12.83
C GLY A 98 23.46 -13.45 -13.69
N PHE A 99 23.21 -13.43 -14.99
CA PHE A 99 23.83 -14.34 -15.96
C PHE A 99 24.56 -13.55 -17.05
N ASN A 100 25.70 -14.09 -17.47
CA ASN A 100 26.33 -13.76 -18.73
C ASN A 100 26.21 -14.99 -19.65
N LYS A 101 25.34 -14.87 -20.66
CA LYS A 101 24.84 -15.98 -21.48
C LYS A 101 24.15 -16.99 -20.56
N GLU A 102 24.63 -18.22 -20.52
CA GLU A 102 24.08 -19.28 -19.67
C GLU A 102 24.81 -19.40 -18.33
N LYS A 103 25.95 -18.71 -18.16
CA LYS A 103 26.75 -18.80 -16.93
C LYS A 103 26.23 -17.81 -15.91
N LYS A 104 25.82 -18.32 -14.74
CA LYS A 104 25.57 -17.48 -13.56
C LYS A 104 26.87 -16.84 -13.11
N ILE A 105 26.88 -15.51 -13.02
CA ILE A 105 28.04 -14.72 -12.61
C ILE A 105 27.79 -13.97 -11.31
N GLU A 106 26.53 -13.79 -10.92
CA GLU A 106 26.17 -13.02 -9.75
C GLU A 106 24.90 -13.55 -9.08
N THR A 107 24.79 -13.35 -7.77
CA THR A 107 23.59 -13.64 -6.99
C THR A 107 23.45 -12.60 -5.90
N ALA A 108 22.24 -12.03 -5.77
CA ALA A 108 21.87 -11.16 -4.68
C ALA A 108 20.55 -11.64 -4.07
N SER A 109 20.41 -11.57 -2.76
CA SER A 109 19.19 -11.98 -2.07
C SER A 109 18.80 -11.02 -0.97
N THR A 110 17.51 -10.97 -0.67
CA THR A 110 16.96 -10.22 0.45
C THR A 110 15.62 -10.80 0.88
N ASP A 111 15.10 -10.31 2.00
CA ASP A 111 13.74 -10.60 2.42
C ASP A 111 12.91 -9.31 2.38
N ILE A 112 11.69 -9.41 1.84
CA ILE A 112 10.70 -8.34 1.81
C ILE A 112 9.47 -8.78 2.62
N PHE A 113 8.95 -7.90 3.46
CA PHE A 113 7.73 -8.17 4.20
C PHE A 113 6.51 -7.55 3.50
N TYR A 114 5.50 -8.36 3.19
CA TYR A 114 4.28 -7.90 2.54
C TYR A 114 3.16 -7.75 3.56
N ASN A 115 2.84 -6.49 3.88
CA ASN A 115 1.79 -6.11 4.82
C ASN A 115 0.58 -5.54 4.07
N GLN A 116 -0.26 -6.42 3.54
CA GLN A 116 -1.51 -6.04 2.84
C GLN A 116 -2.47 -5.23 3.72
N LYS A 117 -2.52 -5.55 5.01
CA LYS A 117 -3.42 -4.87 5.96
C LYS A 117 -2.98 -3.44 6.26
N ASN A 118 -1.72 -3.10 5.95
CA ASN A 118 -1.12 -1.80 6.25
C ASN A 118 -1.22 -1.45 7.75
N ASP A 119 -1.11 -2.46 8.60
CA ASP A 119 -1.08 -2.31 10.05
C ASP A 119 0.37 -2.36 10.55
N PRO A 120 0.96 -1.23 10.98
CA PRO A 120 2.33 -1.19 11.48
C PRO A 120 2.59 -2.14 12.66
N ALA A 121 1.57 -2.49 13.45
CA ALA A 121 1.70 -3.42 14.57
C ALA A 121 1.94 -4.86 14.09
N LEU A 122 1.52 -5.20 12.87
CA LEU A 122 1.74 -6.50 12.24
C LEU A 122 3.07 -6.59 11.49
N THR A 123 3.83 -5.48 11.38
CA THR A 123 5.13 -5.47 10.72
C THR A 123 6.25 -5.72 11.75
N PRO A 124 7.08 -6.77 11.56
CA PRO A 124 8.24 -6.98 12.42
C PRO A 124 9.23 -5.81 12.36
N LYS A 125 9.81 -5.44 13.51
CA LYS A 125 10.63 -4.21 13.68
C LYS A 125 11.88 -4.18 12.81
N GLU A 126 12.37 -5.34 12.39
CA GLU A 126 13.51 -5.48 11.50
C GLU A 126 13.23 -5.03 10.06
N TYR A 127 11.95 -4.91 9.67
CA TYR A 127 11.56 -4.42 8.35
C TYR A 127 11.25 -2.92 8.38
N ARG A 128 11.96 -2.13 7.58
CA ARG A 128 11.74 -0.68 7.47
C ARG A 128 10.68 -0.35 6.43
N ALA A 129 9.94 0.74 6.62
CA ALA A 129 9.01 1.22 5.60
C ALA A 129 9.79 1.61 4.35
N ASN A 130 9.34 1.15 3.18
CA ASN A 130 10.02 1.49 1.94
C ASN A 130 9.59 2.88 1.43
N VAL A 131 10.56 3.77 1.22
CA VAL A 131 10.34 5.15 0.76
C VAL A 131 11.18 5.39 -0.48
N MET A 132 10.53 5.63 -1.63
CA MET A 132 11.23 5.87 -2.90
C MET A 132 11.78 7.30 -3.01
N HIS A 133 11.01 8.30 -2.56
CA HIS A 133 11.40 9.72 -2.62
C HIS A 133 12.41 10.07 -1.52
N THR A 134 13.64 9.59 -1.73
CA THR A 134 14.87 9.94 -1.02
C THR A 134 15.82 10.62 -2.00
N PRO A 135 16.78 11.45 -1.55
CA PRO A 135 17.77 12.03 -2.45
C PRO A 135 18.45 10.99 -3.35
N GLU A 136 18.86 9.86 -2.76
CA GLU A 136 19.55 8.78 -3.46
C GLU A 136 18.62 8.07 -4.46
N GLY A 137 17.37 7.78 -4.06
CA GLY A 137 16.38 7.15 -4.93
C GLY A 137 15.96 8.03 -6.11
N GLU A 138 15.80 9.34 -5.88
CA GLU A 138 15.46 10.30 -6.93
C GLU A 138 16.61 10.51 -7.91
N GLU A 139 17.86 10.56 -7.43
CA GLU A 139 19.05 10.67 -8.28
C GLU A 139 19.16 9.51 -9.27
N LEU A 140 18.85 8.27 -8.84
CA LEU A 140 18.87 7.09 -9.70
C LEU A 140 17.89 7.20 -10.90
N CYS A 141 16.78 7.90 -10.72
CA CYS A 141 15.70 7.96 -11.70
C CYS A 141 15.61 9.29 -12.46
N ALA A 142 16.21 10.36 -11.93
CA ALA A 142 16.28 11.70 -12.55
C ALA A 142 16.80 11.71 -14.02
N PRO A 143 17.68 10.80 -14.47
CA PRO A 143 18.12 10.76 -15.87
C PRO A 143 17.00 10.43 -16.87
N CYS A 144 15.89 9.86 -16.42
CA CYS A 144 14.76 9.47 -17.28
C CYS A 144 13.42 10.08 -16.82
N HIS A 145 13.28 10.40 -15.54
CA HIS A 145 12.03 10.88 -14.92
C HIS A 145 12.21 12.28 -14.33
N ASN A 146 11.13 13.07 -14.33
CA ASN A 146 11.13 14.38 -13.68
C ASN A 146 10.90 14.24 -12.16
N MET A 147 12.00 14.28 -11.38
CA MET A 147 11.98 14.16 -9.91
C MET A 147 11.89 15.50 -9.15
N SER A 148 11.94 16.61 -9.88
CA SER A 148 11.78 17.97 -9.33
C SER A 148 10.75 18.75 -10.15
N PRO A 149 9.50 18.25 -10.25
CA PRO A 149 8.47 18.91 -11.03
C PRO A 149 8.05 20.25 -10.43
N THR A 150 7.65 21.17 -11.29
CA THR A 150 7.00 22.41 -10.88
C THR A 150 5.57 22.14 -10.39
N GLU A 151 4.99 23.08 -9.66
CA GLU A 151 3.60 22.99 -9.19
C GLU A 151 2.59 22.80 -10.33
N ALA A 152 2.82 23.44 -11.47
CA ALA A 152 2.00 23.27 -12.66
C ALA A 152 2.07 21.83 -13.22
N GLN A 153 3.24 21.20 -13.16
CA GLN A 153 3.43 19.81 -13.59
C GLN A 153 2.79 18.82 -12.60
N LEU A 154 2.83 19.11 -11.30
CA LEU A 154 2.20 18.27 -10.28
C LEU A 154 0.67 18.22 -10.41
N ASN A 155 0.08 19.25 -11.00
CA ASN A 155 -1.36 19.38 -11.24
C ASN A 155 -1.77 19.15 -12.70
N SER A 156 -0.89 18.58 -13.53
CA SER A 156 -1.19 18.31 -14.93
C SER A 156 -1.91 16.96 -15.12
N SER A 157 -2.52 16.75 -16.29
CA SER A 157 -3.07 15.46 -16.68
C SER A 157 -1.96 14.51 -17.19
N PRO A 158 -2.21 13.19 -17.29
CA PRO A 158 -1.26 12.23 -17.83
C PRO A 158 -0.81 12.56 -19.25
N GLU A 159 -1.72 13.03 -20.10
CA GLU A 159 -1.42 13.42 -21.48
C GLU A 159 -0.49 14.63 -21.53
N LYS A 160 -0.53 15.47 -20.48
CA LYS A 160 0.36 16.61 -20.27
C LYS A 160 1.61 16.25 -19.46
N GLY A 161 1.89 14.96 -19.29
CA GLY A 161 3.11 14.48 -18.65
C GLY A 161 3.13 14.60 -17.13
N ASN A 162 2.00 14.33 -16.45
CA ASN A 162 1.98 14.28 -14.98
C ASN A 162 3.07 13.32 -14.45
N PRO A 163 4.07 13.81 -13.70
CA PRO A 163 5.23 13.02 -13.30
C PRO A 163 4.86 11.92 -12.31
N CYS A 164 3.90 12.16 -11.42
CA CYS A 164 3.45 11.20 -10.41
C CYS A 164 2.79 9.99 -11.07
N TYR A 165 1.94 10.22 -12.08
CA TYR A 165 1.23 9.15 -12.78
C TYR A 165 2.17 8.18 -13.50
N THR A 166 3.31 8.65 -14.02
CA THR A 166 4.26 7.80 -14.75
C THR A 166 4.74 6.59 -13.95
N CYS A 167 4.91 6.75 -12.62
CA CYS A 167 5.30 5.69 -11.71
C CYS A 167 4.14 5.14 -10.88
N HIS A 168 3.13 5.95 -10.56
CA HIS A 168 2.02 5.55 -9.67
C HIS A 168 0.73 5.12 -10.39
N LYS A 169 0.74 4.91 -11.71
CA LYS A 169 -0.42 4.46 -12.49
C LYS A 169 -1.17 3.28 -11.86
N ARG A 170 -0.45 2.29 -11.31
CA ARG A 170 -1.05 1.07 -10.72
C ARG A 170 -1.93 1.37 -9.50
N MET A 171 -1.58 2.40 -8.73
CA MET A 171 -2.38 2.83 -7.58
C MET A 171 -3.78 3.29 -7.95
N MET A 172 -3.95 3.78 -9.18
CA MET A 172 -5.20 4.30 -9.70
C MET A 172 -5.87 3.36 -10.70
N SER A 173 -5.22 2.23 -11.03
CA SER A 173 -5.74 1.23 -11.96
C SER A 173 -6.71 0.27 -11.25
N VAL A 174 -7.71 0.83 -10.57
CA VAL A 174 -8.70 0.12 -9.76
C VAL A 174 -10.11 0.46 -10.22
N LYS A 175 -11.08 -0.39 -9.90
CA LYS A 175 -12.46 -0.25 -10.39
C LYS A 175 -13.15 1.04 -9.93
N PHE A 176 -12.91 1.45 -8.69
CA PHE A 176 -13.54 2.63 -8.09
C PHE A 176 -12.46 3.64 -7.69
N VAL A 177 -11.96 4.39 -8.66
CA VAL A 177 -10.99 5.48 -8.42
C VAL A 177 -11.68 6.64 -7.70
N HIS A 178 -10.99 7.25 -6.74
CA HIS A 178 -11.50 8.45 -6.05
C HIS A 178 -11.34 9.67 -6.95
N GLY A 179 -12.30 10.60 -6.95
CA GLY A 179 -12.36 11.74 -7.89
C GLY A 179 -11.04 12.52 -8.02
N PRO A 180 -10.50 13.11 -6.93
CA PRO A 180 -9.23 13.85 -6.96
C PRO A 180 -8.04 13.05 -7.48
N ALA A 181 -8.00 11.74 -7.19
CA ALA A 181 -6.98 10.87 -7.74
C ALA A 181 -7.23 10.67 -9.24
N GLY A 182 -8.46 10.35 -9.65
CA GLY A 182 -8.85 10.13 -11.05
C GLY A 182 -8.67 11.36 -11.96
N THR A 183 -8.65 12.56 -11.40
CA THR A 183 -8.32 13.81 -12.12
C THR A 183 -6.84 14.18 -12.02
N PHE A 184 -6.00 13.32 -11.45
CA PHE A 184 -4.54 13.49 -11.32
C PHE A 184 -4.15 14.73 -10.51
N SER A 185 -5.03 15.15 -9.61
CA SER A 185 -4.88 16.32 -8.75
C SER A 185 -4.09 15.96 -7.49
N CYS A 186 -2.93 15.31 -7.67
CA CYS A 186 -2.14 14.72 -6.59
C CYS A 186 -1.74 15.76 -5.54
N ALA A 187 -1.38 16.97 -5.98
CA ALA A 187 -0.85 18.03 -5.14
C ALA A 187 -1.89 18.67 -4.19
N TYR A 188 -3.17 18.37 -4.34
CA TYR A 188 -4.19 18.81 -3.39
C TYR A 188 -4.01 18.14 -2.03
N CYS A 189 -3.65 16.85 -2.03
CA CYS A 189 -3.42 16.10 -0.80
C CYS A 189 -1.93 15.98 -0.48
N HIS A 190 -1.11 15.77 -1.50
CA HIS A 190 0.34 15.55 -1.39
C HIS A 190 1.12 16.86 -1.47
N SER A 191 2.14 17.02 -0.64
CA SER A 191 2.96 18.24 -0.63
C SER A 191 4.39 17.96 -1.03
N ALA A 192 4.97 18.78 -1.91
CA ALA A 192 6.40 18.72 -2.23
C ALA A 192 7.30 18.87 -1.00
N ALA A 193 6.83 19.57 0.04
CA ALA A 193 7.51 19.73 1.32
C ALA A 193 7.14 18.68 2.37
N GLY A 194 6.35 17.67 1.99
CA GLY A 194 5.96 16.55 2.84
C GLY A 194 7.17 15.79 3.40
N ARG A 195 6.96 15.07 4.50
CA ARG A 195 7.99 14.22 5.12
C ARG A 195 7.40 12.83 5.37
N PRO A 196 7.76 11.80 4.58
CA PRO A 196 8.67 11.81 3.43
C PRO A 196 8.24 12.73 2.26
N LYS A 197 9.17 13.11 1.37
CA LYS A 197 8.90 14.04 0.26
C LYS A 197 7.69 13.57 -0.55
N TYR A 198 6.81 14.51 -0.94
CA TYR A 198 5.51 14.24 -1.57
C TYR A 198 4.52 13.46 -0.69
N SER A 199 4.71 13.30 0.61
CA SER A 199 3.66 12.73 1.47
C SER A 199 2.46 13.66 1.55
N ALA A 200 1.29 13.08 1.88
CA ALA A 200 0.14 13.87 2.27
C ALA A 200 0.49 14.71 3.52
N ALA A 201 0.22 16.02 3.47
CA ALA A 201 0.58 16.93 4.55
C ALA A 201 -0.31 16.73 5.80
N LYS A 202 -1.54 16.30 5.59
CA LYS A 202 -2.53 15.95 6.61
C LYS A 202 -3.22 14.66 6.19
N ARG A 203 -3.55 13.80 7.16
CA ARG A 203 -4.32 12.55 6.95
C ARG A 203 -5.57 12.49 7.83
N ASP A 204 -5.94 13.63 8.39
CA ASP A 204 -7.10 13.78 9.26
C ASP A 204 -8.34 14.19 8.45
N ALA A 205 -9.49 14.16 9.13
CA ALA A 205 -10.77 14.54 8.52
C ALA A 205 -10.79 15.97 7.99
N VAL A 206 -9.93 16.88 8.48
CA VAL A 206 -9.91 18.28 8.00
C VAL A 206 -9.67 18.31 6.50
N LEU A 207 -8.67 17.58 6.00
CA LEU A 207 -8.38 17.51 4.57
C LEU A 207 -9.54 16.92 3.77
N CYS A 208 -10.15 15.83 4.25
CA CYS A 208 -11.31 15.23 3.58
C CYS A 208 -12.50 16.19 3.53
N ASN A 209 -12.71 16.95 4.61
CA ASN A 209 -13.85 17.84 4.79
C ASN A 209 -13.73 19.15 4.00
N GLU A 210 -12.57 19.47 3.42
CA GLU A 210 -12.45 20.57 2.45
C GLU A 210 -13.40 20.37 1.25
N CYS A 211 -13.69 19.11 0.90
CA CYS A 211 -14.69 18.76 -0.10
C CYS A 211 -15.92 18.04 0.49
N HIS A 212 -15.76 17.28 1.58
CA HIS A 212 -16.83 16.49 2.19
C HIS A 212 -17.48 17.16 3.42
N ALA A 213 -17.44 18.50 3.53
CA ALA A 213 -18.01 19.26 4.65
C ALA A 213 -19.48 18.94 4.95
N GLU A 214 -20.29 18.72 3.91
CA GLU A 214 -21.70 18.36 4.09
C GLU A 214 -21.88 17.02 4.80
N LYS A 215 -21.00 16.05 4.54
CA LYS A 215 -21.02 14.73 5.19
C LYS A 215 -20.60 14.83 6.64
N ASP A 216 -19.55 15.59 6.93
CA ASP A 216 -19.14 15.88 8.30
C ASP A 216 -20.28 16.55 9.10
N ALA A 217 -20.94 17.54 8.51
CA ALA A 217 -22.09 18.20 9.11
C ALA A 217 -23.29 17.25 9.29
N GLU A 218 -23.53 16.32 8.36
CA GLU A 218 -24.55 15.28 8.47
C GLU A 218 -24.26 14.36 9.67
N PHE A 219 -23.02 13.91 9.83
CA PHE A 219 -22.64 12.98 10.88
C PHE A 219 -22.72 13.61 12.27
N LYS A 220 -22.24 14.85 12.41
CA LYS A 220 -22.24 15.59 13.69
C LYS A 220 -23.63 16.00 14.18
N LYS A 221 -24.65 15.96 13.31
CA LYS A 221 -26.05 16.18 13.71
C LYS A 221 -26.66 14.97 14.42
N ARG A 222 -26.06 13.79 14.28
CA ARG A 222 -26.57 12.55 14.87
C ARG A 222 -26.14 12.41 16.32
N LYS A 223 -26.95 11.69 17.10
CA LYS A 223 -26.69 11.48 18.54
C LYS A 223 -25.42 10.66 18.82
N TYR A 224 -25.11 9.69 17.97
CA TYR A 224 -23.97 8.80 18.15
C TYR A 224 -23.09 8.83 16.89
N LEU A 225 -21.79 9.05 17.08
CA LEU A 225 -20.77 8.90 16.04
C LEU A 225 -20.01 7.60 16.24
N HIS A 226 -19.62 6.96 15.14
CA HIS A 226 -18.73 5.81 15.19
C HIS A 226 -17.32 6.28 15.53
N GLY A 227 -16.62 5.57 16.44
CA GLY A 227 -15.33 5.99 17.00
C GLY A 227 -14.29 6.48 15.97
N PRO A 228 -14.02 5.75 14.88
CA PRO A 228 -13.10 6.22 13.84
C PRO A 228 -13.55 7.53 13.17
N ILE A 229 -14.85 7.77 13.04
CA ILE A 229 -15.37 9.01 12.44
C ILE A 229 -15.24 10.18 13.41
N ASP A 230 -15.53 9.97 14.69
CA ASP A 230 -15.34 10.97 15.74
C ASP A 230 -13.85 11.37 15.87
N ALA A 231 -12.95 10.40 15.70
CA ALA A 231 -11.51 10.63 15.65
C ALA A 231 -10.99 11.18 14.30
N GLY A 232 -11.86 11.34 13.30
CA GLY A 232 -11.50 11.85 11.98
C GLY A 232 -10.60 10.92 11.14
N LEU A 233 -10.67 9.61 11.37
CA LEU A 233 -9.84 8.57 10.78
C LEU A 233 -10.51 7.91 9.55
N CYS A 234 -10.88 8.72 8.56
CA CYS A 234 -11.59 8.26 7.36
C CYS A 234 -10.85 7.14 6.61
N GLU A 235 -9.52 7.23 6.59
CA GLU A 235 -8.64 6.32 5.85
C GLU A 235 -8.50 4.91 6.46
N VAL A 236 -9.02 4.69 7.67
CA VAL A 236 -9.08 3.35 8.26
C VAL A 236 -10.01 2.45 7.44
N CYS A 237 -11.06 3.04 6.87
CA CYS A 237 -12.06 2.32 6.07
C CYS A 237 -11.92 2.60 4.57
N HIS A 238 -11.56 3.83 4.18
CA HIS A 238 -11.50 4.27 2.79
C HIS A 238 -10.06 4.40 2.27
N ASP A 239 -9.84 4.12 0.97
CA ASP A 239 -8.59 4.47 0.28
C ASP A 239 -8.80 5.79 -0.49
N PRO A 240 -8.10 6.89 -0.15
CA PRO A 240 -8.29 8.19 -0.79
C PRO A 240 -7.83 8.23 -2.26
N HIS A 241 -7.15 7.20 -2.76
CA HIS A 241 -6.82 7.06 -4.18
C HIS A 241 -7.89 6.27 -4.94
N GLY A 242 -8.42 5.22 -4.31
CA GLY A 242 -9.36 4.31 -4.95
C GLY A 242 -9.19 2.87 -4.48
N SER A 243 -10.19 2.04 -4.76
CA SER A 243 -10.12 0.60 -4.46
C SER A 243 -10.91 -0.25 -5.46
N GLY A 244 -10.80 -1.57 -5.32
CA GLY A 244 -11.68 -2.52 -6.03
C GLY A 244 -13.11 -2.57 -5.48
N ASN A 245 -13.37 -1.95 -4.33
CA ASN A 245 -14.65 -2.00 -3.63
C ASN A 245 -15.45 -0.68 -3.79
N PRO A 246 -16.79 -0.74 -3.83
CA PRO A 246 -17.64 0.46 -3.87
C PRO A 246 -17.34 1.42 -2.72
N ALA A 247 -17.57 2.71 -2.94
CA ALA A 247 -17.26 3.78 -1.98
C ALA A 247 -15.79 3.77 -1.51
N GLN A 248 -14.88 3.25 -2.35
CA GLN A 248 -13.44 3.26 -2.09
C GLN A 248 -13.04 2.52 -0.81
N LEU A 249 -13.80 1.49 -0.42
CA LEU A 249 -13.49 0.71 0.79
C LEU A 249 -12.21 -0.11 0.63
N ARG A 250 -11.37 -0.15 1.66
CA ARG A 250 -10.10 -0.88 1.64
C ARG A 250 -10.28 -2.40 1.51
N LEU A 251 -11.40 -2.92 2.00
CA LEU A 251 -11.79 -4.33 1.95
C LEU A 251 -13.29 -4.44 1.60
N PRO A 252 -13.78 -5.63 1.19
CA PRO A 252 -15.22 -5.90 1.13
C PRO A 252 -15.90 -5.57 2.47
N VAL A 253 -17.16 -5.11 2.42
CA VAL A 253 -17.85 -4.49 3.57
C VAL A 253 -17.76 -5.33 4.85
N ASN A 254 -18.13 -6.62 4.79
CA ASN A 254 -18.14 -7.48 5.97
C ASN A 254 -16.72 -7.76 6.46
N GLU A 255 -15.78 -8.03 5.57
CA GLU A 255 -14.37 -8.23 5.92
C GLU A 255 -13.76 -7.01 6.59
N LEU A 256 -14.11 -5.80 6.11
CA LEU A 256 -13.69 -4.54 6.71
C LEU A 256 -14.24 -4.36 8.13
N CYS A 257 -15.52 -4.66 8.35
CA CYS A 257 -16.10 -4.58 9.70
C CYS A 257 -15.43 -5.61 10.63
N LEU A 258 -15.26 -6.85 10.15
CA LEU A 258 -14.70 -7.96 10.92
C LEU A 258 -13.19 -7.82 11.17
N SER A 259 -12.48 -6.94 10.46
CA SER A 259 -11.06 -6.67 10.76
C SER A 259 -10.83 -6.02 12.11
N CYS A 260 -11.87 -5.41 12.71
CA CYS A 260 -11.83 -4.87 14.07
C CYS A 260 -12.91 -5.48 14.98
N HIS A 261 -14.06 -5.85 14.42
CA HIS A 261 -15.19 -6.44 15.16
C HIS A 261 -15.16 -7.98 15.11
N GLU A 262 -14.02 -8.58 15.40
CA GLU A 262 -13.74 -10.01 15.21
C GLU A 262 -14.71 -10.94 15.95
N LYS A 263 -15.33 -10.48 17.03
CA LYS A 263 -16.24 -11.31 17.85
C LYS A 263 -17.69 -11.34 17.33
N VAL A 264 -18.01 -10.60 16.28
CA VAL A 264 -19.37 -10.55 15.73
C VAL A 264 -19.60 -11.78 14.85
N GLY A 265 -20.57 -12.64 15.23
CA GLY A 265 -20.96 -13.80 14.43
C GLY A 265 -20.04 -15.03 14.55
N ILE A 266 -19.14 -15.07 15.54
CA ILE A 266 -18.29 -16.22 15.84
C ILE A 266 -18.81 -16.93 17.11
N GLY A 267 -18.94 -18.26 17.05
CA GLY A 267 -19.31 -19.09 18.21
C GLY A 267 -20.77 -18.89 18.67
N THR A 268 -20.98 -18.67 19.97
CA THR A 268 -22.30 -18.50 20.59
C THR A 268 -22.80 -17.05 20.61
N GLU A 269 -21.99 -16.10 20.12
CA GLU A 269 -22.33 -14.66 20.06
C GLU A 269 -23.23 -14.38 18.85
N ILE A 270 -24.53 -14.64 19.04
CA ILE A 270 -25.56 -14.45 18.02
C ILE A 270 -25.71 -12.95 17.72
N HIS A 271 -25.36 -12.55 16.50
CA HIS A 271 -25.67 -11.24 15.93
C HIS A 271 -26.61 -11.42 14.73
N ALA A 272 -27.79 -10.79 14.63
CA ALA A 272 -28.47 -9.84 15.51
C ALA A 272 -29.75 -10.41 16.18
N VAL A 273 -30.37 -11.45 15.60
CA VAL A 273 -31.66 -12.02 16.04
C VAL A 273 -31.69 -13.51 15.73
N ARG A 274 -32.27 -14.32 16.63
CA ARG A 274 -32.67 -15.71 16.32
C ARG A 274 -33.97 -15.70 15.52
N THR A 275 -33.97 -16.29 14.35
CA THR A 275 -35.18 -16.60 13.60
C THR A 275 -36.06 -17.57 14.39
N PRO A 276 -37.39 -17.61 14.14
CA PRO A 276 -38.28 -18.61 14.74
C PRO A 276 -37.84 -20.06 14.46
N SER A 277 -37.10 -20.28 13.36
CA SER A 277 -36.49 -21.57 13.00
C SER A 277 -35.21 -21.89 13.79
N GLY A 278 -34.80 -21.06 14.75
CA GLY A 278 -33.63 -21.27 15.60
C GLY A 278 -32.29 -20.84 14.97
N GLY A 279 -32.29 -20.41 13.70
CA GLY A 279 -31.11 -19.87 13.01
C GLY A 279 -30.85 -18.40 13.35
N GLY A 280 -29.67 -17.86 13.03
CA GLY A 280 -29.42 -16.42 13.07
C GLY A 280 -29.97 -15.71 11.83
N HIS A 281 -30.25 -14.40 11.92
CA HIS A 281 -30.51 -13.58 10.74
C HIS A 281 -29.30 -13.60 9.79
N PRO A 282 -29.48 -13.68 8.45
CA PRO A 282 -28.36 -13.68 7.51
C PRO A 282 -27.51 -12.40 7.67
N LEU A 283 -26.19 -12.55 7.52
CA LEU A 283 -25.21 -11.45 7.52
C LEU A 283 -24.51 -11.26 6.16
N SER A 284 -24.70 -12.21 5.23
CA SER A 284 -24.20 -12.19 3.84
C SER A 284 -25.07 -13.11 2.98
N GLY A 285 -24.97 -13.01 1.65
CA GLY A 285 -25.61 -13.94 0.70
C GLY A 285 -26.92 -13.44 0.07
N PRO A 286 -28.07 -13.41 0.78
CA PRO A 286 -29.34 -12.96 0.23
C PRO A 286 -29.30 -11.52 -0.28
N LYS A 287 -30.31 -11.15 -1.06
CA LYS A 287 -30.50 -9.76 -1.48
C LYS A 287 -31.13 -8.94 -0.35
N ASP A 288 -30.63 -7.73 -0.20
CA ASP A 288 -31.18 -6.73 0.69
C ASP A 288 -32.54 -6.27 0.16
N LEU A 289 -33.56 -6.40 1.01
CA LEU A 289 -34.95 -6.04 0.73
C LEU A 289 -35.32 -4.66 1.26
N SER A 290 -34.41 -4.01 2.01
CA SER A 290 -34.65 -2.68 2.55
C SER A 290 -34.74 -1.65 1.41
N PRO A 291 -35.56 -0.60 1.54
CA PRO A 291 -35.61 0.49 0.57
C PRO A 291 -34.26 1.17 0.34
N LEU A 292 -33.35 1.11 1.32
CA LEU A 292 -32.06 1.80 1.30
C LEU A 292 -31.03 1.11 0.42
N ARG A 293 -31.17 -0.21 0.22
CA ARG A 293 -30.16 -1.05 -0.43
C ARG A 293 -30.77 -2.12 -1.33
N GLN A 294 -32.01 -1.94 -1.76
CA GLN A 294 -32.78 -2.90 -2.54
C GLN A 294 -31.95 -3.56 -3.67
N GLY A 295 -31.90 -4.90 -3.67
CA GLY A 295 -31.23 -5.70 -4.70
C GLY A 295 -29.70 -5.81 -4.57
N LYS A 296 -29.09 -5.11 -3.62
CA LYS A 296 -27.67 -5.31 -3.25
C LYS A 296 -27.53 -6.56 -2.38
N GLU A 297 -26.32 -7.09 -2.28
CA GLU A 297 -26.07 -8.17 -1.34
C GLU A 297 -26.27 -7.69 0.11
N PHE A 298 -26.93 -8.52 0.91
CA PHE A 298 -27.13 -8.30 2.33
C PHE A 298 -25.78 -8.31 3.06
N CYS A 299 -25.56 -7.37 3.97
CA CYS A 299 -24.28 -7.20 4.66
C CYS A 299 -24.46 -6.42 5.97
N CYS A 300 -23.39 -6.18 6.73
CA CYS A 300 -23.46 -5.44 7.99
C CYS A 300 -24.15 -4.07 7.83
N VAL A 301 -23.92 -3.38 6.71
CA VAL A 301 -24.51 -2.05 6.47
C VAL A 301 -25.96 -2.07 6.01
N SER A 302 -26.55 -3.26 5.82
CA SER A 302 -28.01 -3.43 5.65
C SER A 302 -28.77 -3.07 6.92
N CYS A 303 -28.14 -3.21 8.08
CA CYS A 303 -28.73 -2.89 9.37
C CYS A 303 -28.03 -1.72 10.06
N HIS A 304 -26.73 -1.56 9.86
CA HIS A 304 -25.91 -0.54 10.53
C HIS A 304 -25.46 0.58 9.59
N ASN A 305 -25.49 1.82 10.08
CA ASN A 305 -24.82 2.94 9.46
C ASN A 305 -23.39 3.01 10.01
N PRO A 306 -22.35 2.86 9.17
CA PRO A 306 -20.96 2.78 9.64
C PRO A 306 -20.40 4.13 10.10
N HIS A 307 -21.12 5.25 9.92
CA HIS A 307 -20.62 6.58 10.26
C HIS A 307 -21.23 7.13 11.54
N SER A 308 -22.56 7.18 11.60
CA SER A 308 -23.30 7.81 12.69
C SER A 308 -24.77 7.42 12.67
N GLY A 309 -25.48 7.66 13.76
CA GLY A 309 -26.92 7.43 13.85
C GLY A 309 -27.54 7.96 15.13
N ASP A 310 -28.87 8.04 15.16
CA ASP A 310 -29.61 8.56 16.33
C ASP A 310 -29.99 7.48 17.35
N ALA A 311 -29.90 6.22 16.93
CA ALA A 311 -30.10 5.05 17.77
C ALA A 311 -28.76 4.46 18.22
N ARG A 312 -28.77 3.83 19.41
CA ARG A 312 -27.62 3.01 19.84
C ARG A 312 -27.37 1.92 18.79
N TYR A 313 -26.10 1.56 18.60
CA TYR A 313 -25.65 0.60 17.56
C TYR A 313 -25.85 1.07 16.11
N TYR A 314 -26.16 2.36 15.88
CA TYR A 314 -26.17 2.98 14.55
C TYR A 314 -27.14 2.30 13.58
N PHE A 315 -28.37 1.97 14.00
CA PHE A 315 -29.31 1.33 13.08
C PHE A 315 -29.68 2.24 11.90
N GLN A 316 -29.82 1.65 10.70
CA GLN A 316 -30.23 2.35 9.48
C GLN A 316 -31.62 3.03 9.61
N SER A 317 -32.50 2.50 10.48
CA SER A 317 -33.78 3.16 10.80
C SER A 317 -33.63 4.47 11.57
N ASN A 318 -32.46 4.73 12.17
CA ASN A 318 -32.22 5.83 13.11
C ASN A 318 -33.21 5.88 14.29
N ASP A 319 -33.82 4.74 14.64
CA ASP A 319 -34.82 4.67 15.70
C ASP A 319 -34.38 3.72 16.81
N ALA A 320 -34.65 4.10 18.06
CA ALA A 320 -34.34 3.29 19.23
C ALA A 320 -35.21 2.03 19.30
N ASP A 321 -36.41 2.07 18.69
CA ASP A 321 -37.23 0.89 18.51
C ASP A 321 -36.65 0.00 17.40
N LYS A 322 -36.10 -1.14 17.82
CA LYS A 322 -35.51 -2.15 16.92
C LYS A 322 -36.54 -2.70 15.93
N MET A 323 -37.83 -2.70 16.26
CA MET A 323 -38.84 -3.24 15.36
C MET A 323 -38.99 -2.40 14.09
N LYS A 324 -38.75 -1.09 14.16
CA LYS A 324 -38.71 -0.22 12.98
C LYS A 324 -37.59 -0.58 12.00
N LEU A 325 -36.48 -1.15 12.49
CA LEU A 325 -35.44 -1.69 11.61
C LEU A 325 -35.96 -2.92 10.86
N CYS A 326 -36.60 -3.86 11.57
CA CYS A 326 -37.15 -5.07 10.97
C CYS A 326 -38.22 -4.74 9.90
N GLN A 327 -39.05 -3.74 10.16
CA GLN A 327 -40.10 -3.26 9.25
C GLN A 327 -39.56 -2.67 7.93
N LEU A 328 -38.26 -2.33 7.84
CA LEU A 328 -37.67 -1.92 6.56
C LEU A 328 -37.74 -3.04 5.51
N CYS A 329 -37.65 -4.30 5.93
CA CYS A 329 -37.64 -5.46 5.04
C CYS A 329 -38.89 -6.34 5.21
N HIS A 330 -39.40 -6.44 6.44
CA HIS A 330 -40.55 -7.27 6.79
C HIS A 330 -41.80 -6.41 6.89
N LYS A 331 -42.39 -6.13 5.72
CA LYS A 331 -43.71 -5.49 5.65
C LYS A 331 -44.75 -6.54 6.03
N TYR A 332 -45.30 -6.39 7.23
CA TYR A 332 -46.54 -7.05 7.64
C TYR A 332 -47.72 -6.14 7.31
#